data_AF-A0A1G7LC43-F1
#
_entry.id   AF-A0A1G7LC43-F1
#
_cell.length_a   1.000
_cell.length_b   1.000
_cell.length_c   1.000
_cell.angle_alpha   90.00
_cell.angle_beta   90.00
_cell.angle_gamma   90.00
#
_symmetry.space_group_name_H-M   'P 1'
#
loop_
_entity.id
_entity.type
_entity.pdbx_description
1 polymer ?
#
loop_
_entity_poly.entity_id
_entity_poly.type
_entity_poly.pdbx_seq_one_letter_code
_entity_poly.pdbx_strand_id
1 'polypeptide(L)' 'MDTRLSPDDLAALISRCTGVPVTGEQVTDPSRTFDDLGVDSLGVMGVLSELQRNHGVPKDADLRPHQSPRELLALLPGRV' A
#
# COMPACT_ATOMS: atom_id res chain seq x y z
N MET A 1 -2.39 16.55 12.05
CA MET A 1 -3.41 16.32 11.01
C MET A 1 -3.54 14.82 10.90
N ASP A 2 -4.74 14.32 11.16
CA ASP A 2 -5.06 12.92 11.40
C ASP A 2 -4.92 12.11 10.12
N THR A 3 -3.72 11.61 9.84
CA THR A 3 -3.42 10.85 8.62
C THR A 3 -3.99 9.42 8.69
N ARG A 4 -5.32 9.31 8.72
CA ARG A 4 -6.02 8.03 8.56
C ARG A 4 -5.97 7.69 7.07
N LEU A 5 -5.17 6.70 6.69
CA LEU A 5 -5.12 6.22 5.31
C LEU A 5 -6.35 5.33 5.06
N SER A 6 -7.21 5.75 4.14
CA SER A 6 -8.32 4.92 3.66
C SER A 6 -7.82 3.92 2.61
N PRO A 7 -8.56 2.83 2.34
CA PRO A 7 -8.22 1.91 1.25
C PRO A 7 -8.06 2.62 -0.10
N ASP A 8 -8.91 3.62 -0.35
CA ASP A 8 -8.89 4.42 -1.57
C ASP A 8 -7.65 5.32 -1.66
N ASP A 9 -7.22 5.93 -0.54
CA ASP A 9 -5.95 6.67 -0.47
C ASP A 9 -4.75 5.75 -0.75
N LEU A 10 -4.74 4.54 -0.19
CA LEU A 10 -3.67 3.57 -0.45
C LEU A 10 -3.67 3.16 -1.92
N ALA A 11 -4.83 2.91 -2.51
CA ALA A 11 -4.97 2.57 -3.92
C ALA A 11 -4.48 3.71 -4.84
N ALA A 12 -4.84 4.95 -4.53
CA ALA A 12 -4.37 6.13 -5.25
C ALA A 12 -2.84 6.32 -5.11
N LEU A 13 -2.28 6.04 -3.93
CA LEU A 13 -0.86 6.11 -3.67
C LEU A 13 -0.09 5.02 -4.44
N ILE A 14 -0.57 3.78 -4.42
CA ILE A 14 -0.03 2.69 -5.24
C ILE A 14 -0.07 3.08 -6.71
N SER A 15 -1.20 3.58 -7.18
CA SER A 15 -1.35 3.99 -8.58
C SER A 15 -0.39 5.12 -8.97
N ARG A 16 -0.18 6.10 -8.10
CA ARG A 16 0.80 7.18 -8.31
C ARG A 16 2.25 6.70 -8.32
N CYS A 17 2.61 5.79 -7.42
CA CYS A 17 3.99 5.31 -7.31
C CYS A 17 4.37 4.32 -8.41
N THR A 18 3.40 3.53 -8.88
CA THR A 18 3.65 2.39 -9.77
C THR A 18 3.17 2.63 -11.20
N GLY A 19 2.25 3.59 -11.40
CA GLY A 19 1.56 3.82 -12.67
C GLY A 19 0.44 2.80 -12.96
N VAL A 20 0.20 1.87 -12.05
CA VAL A 20 -0.78 0.78 -12.21
C VAL A 20 -2.12 1.22 -11.61
N PRO A 21 -3.24 1.15 -12.35
CA PRO A 21 -4.54 1.53 -11.81
C PRO A 21 -5.01 0.51 -10.78
N VAL A 22 -5.01 0.91 -9.50
CA VAL A 22 -5.48 0.11 -8.37
C VAL A 22 -6.69 0.80 -7.74
N THR A 23 -7.65 0.01 -7.28
CA THR A 23 -8.87 0.47 -6.60
C THR A 23 -8.88 0.11 -5.11
N GLY A 24 -9.64 0.83 -4.30
CA GLY A 24 -9.77 0.53 -2.86
C GLY A 24 -10.28 -0.89 -2.58
N GLU A 25 -11.15 -1.44 -3.43
CA GLU A 25 -11.67 -2.81 -3.30
C GLU A 25 -10.58 -3.88 -3.56
N GLN A 26 -9.67 -3.61 -4.49
CA GLN A 26 -8.50 -4.46 -4.71
C GLN A 26 -7.53 -4.43 -3.53
N VAL A 27 -7.43 -3.29 -2.85
CA VAL A 27 -6.57 -3.12 -1.68
C VAL A 27 -7.12 -3.83 -0.44
N THR A 28 -8.45 -3.88 -0.29
CA THR A 28 -9.10 -4.58 0.83
C THR A 28 -9.15 -6.10 0.65
N ASP A 29 -8.95 -6.59 -0.57
CA ASP A 29 -8.97 -8.02 -0.87
C ASP A 29 -7.72 -8.74 -0.30
N PRO A 30 -7.89 -9.71 0.61
CA PRO A 30 -6.78 -10.47 1.20
C PRO A 30 -6.21 -11.54 0.26
N SER A 31 -6.87 -11.86 -0.85
CA SER A 31 -6.42 -12.89 -1.79
C SER A 31 -5.50 -12.30 -2.85
N ARG A 32 -5.59 -10.99 -3.10
CA ARG A 32 -4.71 -10.26 -4.02
C ARG A 32 -3.39 -9.86 -3.38
N THR A 33 -2.33 -9.99 -4.14
CA THR A 33 -0.99 -9.53 -3.81
C THR A 33 -0.62 -8.32 -4.67
N PHE A 34 0.45 -7.59 -4.32
CA PHE A 34 0.97 -6.53 -5.19
C PHE A 34 1.30 -7.06 -6.60
N ASP A 35 1.85 -8.27 -6.69
CA ASP A 35 2.14 -8.94 -7.97
C ASP A 35 0.87 -9.18 -8.81
N ASP A 36 -0.24 -9.63 -8.19
CA ASP A 36 -1.54 -9.81 -8.86
C ASP A 36 -2.13 -8.49 -9.37
N LEU A 37 -1.82 -7.38 -8.67
CA LEU A 37 -2.20 -6.05 -9.11
C LEU A 37 -1.35 -5.55 -10.28
N GLY A 38 -0.23 -6.21 -10.61
CA GLY A 38 0.75 -5.75 -11.59
C GLY A 38 1.79 -4.78 -11.02
N VAL A 39 1.95 -4.76 -9.68
CA VAL A 39 2.92 -3.92 -8.98
C VAL A 39 4.23 -4.69 -8.80
N ASP A 40 5.25 -4.28 -9.53
CA ASP A 40 6.60 -4.83 -9.42
C ASP A 40 7.27 -4.51 -8.07
N SER A 41 8.36 -5.25 -7.77
CA SER A 41 9.17 -5.06 -6.57
C SER A 41 9.65 -3.62 -6.35
N LEU A 42 10.02 -2.90 -7.42
CA LEU A 42 10.41 -1.49 -7.35
C LEU A 42 9.21 -0.58 -7.03
N GLY A 43 8.04 -0.90 -7.58
CA GLY A 43 6.80 -0.20 -7.29
C GLY A 43 6.42 -0.29 -5.83
N VAL A 44 6.52 -1.50 -5.26
CA VAL A 44 6.30 -1.75 -3.82
C VAL A 44 7.26 -0.92 -2.95
N MET A 45 8.54 -0.85 -3.32
CA MET A 45 9.53 -0.03 -2.58
C MET A 45 9.22 1.47 -2.65
N GLY A 46 8.72 1.95 -3.79
CA GLY A 46 8.27 3.34 -3.95
C GLY A 46 7.09 3.67 -3.04
N VAL A 47 6.08 2.80 -3.02
CA VAL A 47 4.91 2.90 -2.14
C VAL A 47 5.33 2.90 -0.67
N LEU A 48 6.17 1.95 -0.28
CA LEU A 48 6.71 1.85 1.08
C LEU A 48 7.43 3.15 1.48
N SER A 49 8.28 3.68 0.60
CA SER A 49 9.05 4.90 0.86
C SER A 49 8.17 6.14 0.99
N GLU A 50 7.09 6.25 0.21
CA GLU A 50 6.09 7.32 0.34
C GLU A 50 5.35 7.20 1.69
N LEU A 51 4.95 6.00 2.08
CA LEU A 51 4.27 5.73 3.36
C LEU A 51 5.18 5.98 4.58
N GLN A 52 6.46 5.62 4.52
CA GLN A 52 7.42 5.92 5.58
C GLN A 52 7.62 7.43 5.75
N ARG A 53 7.57 8.20 4.66
CA ARG A 53 7.76 9.66 4.68
C ARG A 53 6.51 10.44 5.12
N ASN A 54 5.34 10.08 4.59
CA ASN A 54 4.11 10.84 4.79
C ASN A 54 3.15 10.25 5.84
N HIS A 55 3.24 8.95 6.11
CA HIS A 55 2.24 8.22 6.92
C HIS A 55 2.83 7.60 8.19
N GLY A 56 4.12 7.76 8.44
CA GLY A 56 4.77 7.30 9.68
C GLY A 56 4.91 5.78 9.77
N VAL A 57 4.90 5.06 8.64
CA VAL A 57 5.25 3.64 8.60
C VAL A 57 6.67 3.46 9.15
N PRO A 58 6.90 2.45 10.02
CA PRO A 58 8.23 2.21 10.57
C PRO A 58 9.25 1.98 9.46
N LYS A 59 10.47 2.51 9.63
CA LYS A 59 11.56 2.35 8.64
C LYS A 59 12.00 0.91 8.45
N ASP A 60 11.82 0.08 9.47
CA ASP A 60 12.04 -1.37 9.44
C ASP A 60 10.89 -2.16 8.80
N ALA A 61 9.81 -1.50 8.36
CA ALA A 61 8.80 -2.18 7.57
C ALA A 61 9.40 -2.59 6.22
N ASP A 62 9.34 -3.88 5.93
CA ASP A 62 9.70 -4.46 4.63
C ASP A 62 8.43 -4.91 3.94
N LEU A 63 8.23 -4.46 2.70
CA LEU A 63 7.12 -4.90 1.85
C LEU A 63 7.64 -5.72 0.70
N ARG A 64 6.94 -6.81 0.41
CA ARG A 64 7.27 -7.72 -0.68
C ARG A 64 6.16 -7.74 -1.72
N PRO A 65 6.48 -8.00 -3.01
CA PRO A 65 5.47 -8.10 -4.07
C PRO A 65 4.46 -9.24 -3.86
N HIS A 66 4.84 -10.29 -3.12
CA HIS A 66 3.95 -11.41 -2.77
C HIS A 66 3.06 -11.13 -1.54
N GLN A 67 3.17 -9.96 -0.90
CA GLN A 67 2.27 -9.60 0.19
C GLN A 67 1.00 -8.94 -0.34
N SER A 68 -0.07 -9.01 0.46
CA SER A 68 -1.34 -8.39 0.14
C SER A 68 -1.34 -6.91 0.55
N PRO A 69 -1.94 -6.02 -0.26
CA PRO A 69 -2.11 -4.62 0.11
C PRO A 69 -2.92 -4.44 1.41
N ARG A 70 -3.81 -5.39 1.70
CA ARG A 70 -4.57 -5.43 2.95
C ARG A 70 -3.68 -5.57 4.19
N GLU A 71 -2.57 -6.32 4.09
CA GLU A 71 -1.59 -6.44 5.19
C GLU A 71 -0.93 -5.08 5.46
N LEU A 72 -0.59 -4.35 4.38
CA LEU A 72 -0.05 -3.01 4.49
C LEU A 72 -1.06 -2.03 5.13
N LEU A 73 -2.33 -2.13 4.75
CA LEU A 73 -3.40 -1.33 5.36
C LEU A 73 -3.53 -1.61 6.87
N ALA A 74 -3.34 -2.86 7.29
CA ALA A 74 -3.37 -3.25 8.71
C ALA A 74 -2.15 -2.75 9.51
N LEU A 75 -1.01 -2.52 8.85
CA LEU A 75 0.19 -1.93 9.46
C LEU A 75 0.07 -0.41 9.66
N LEU A 76 -0.86 0.23 8.95
CA LEU A 76 -1.10 1.66 9.05
C LEU A 76 -2.03 1.97 10.23
N PRO A 77 -1.84 3.12 10.91
CA PRO A 77 -2.74 3.57 11.97
C PRO A 77 -4.09 4.03 11.40
N GLY A 78 -4.92 3.08 10.97
CA GLY A 78 -6.27 3.28 10.46
C GLY A 78 -7.19 2.23 11.06
N ARG A 79 -8.23 2.66 11.77
CA ARG A 79 -9.20 1.76 12.42
C ARG A 79 -9.97 0.98 11.36
N VAL A 80 -9.83 -0.34 11.35
CA VAL A 80 -10.75 -1.28 10.67
C VAL A 80 -12.15 -1.21 11.26
#